data_AF-A0A1I2G9H4-F1
#
_entry.id   AF-A0A1I2G9H4-F1
#
_cell.length_a   1.000
_cell.length_b   1.000
_cell.length_c   1.000
_cell.angle_alpha   90.00
_cell.angle_beta   90.00
_cell.angle_gamma   90.00
#
_symmetry.space_group_name_H-M   'P 1'
#
loop_
_entity.id
_entity.type
_entity.pdbx_description
1 polymer ?
#
loop_
_entity_poly.entity_id
_entity_poly.type
_entity_poly.pdbx_seq_one_letter_code
_entity_poly.pdbx_strand_id
1 'polypeptide(L)'
;MTTGTVVGYTLVLPPGWVRVPLREGTDKALDEKVFRGMGVVPEGVPRDRGMAFRAEVRRRVEGMAREARAGGGLDLYVPVEARGGAMVAASFVVAEVAGEGAPEAVLAGLARETAGEVREVAGTVGVRREYVAPPEPDEGIETYARHVDYTLPVPDASRWLTVTFSTVGDGDPGSEFTRVLVELFDALMTTFRWSLA
;
A
#
# COMPACT_ATOMS: atom_id res chain seq x y z
N MET A 1 19.98 -4.31 18.70
CA MET A 1 20.04 -2.84 18.70
C MET A 1 20.73 -2.42 17.43
N THR A 2 19.99 -1.84 16.49
CA THR A 2 20.52 -1.34 15.22
C THR A 2 21.25 -0.03 15.51
N THR A 3 22.57 -0.02 15.43
CA THR A 3 23.40 1.17 15.61
C THR A 3 23.53 1.89 14.27
N GLY A 4 22.69 2.88 14.01
CA GLY A 4 22.71 3.72 12.80
C GLY A 4 21.44 4.55 12.67
N THR A 5 21.52 5.74 12.06
CA THR A 5 20.33 6.57 11.81
C THR A 5 19.47 5.95 10.71
N VAL A 6 18.18 5.79 10.96
CA VAL A 6 17.25 5.27 9.95
C VAL A 6 17.05 6.29 8.83
N VAL A 7 17.39 5.91 7.60
CA VAL A 7 17.26 6.75 6.40
C VAL A 7 16.23 6.22 5.41
N GLY A 8 15.67 5.03 5.64
CA GLY A 8 14.63 4.46 4.79
C GLY A 8 14.22 3.08 5.23
N TYR A 9 13.66 2.32 4.30
CA TYR A 9 13.22 0.95 4.52
C TYR A 9 13.36 0.11 3.25
N THR A 10 13.33 -1.21 3.42
CA THR A 10 13.25 -2.19 2.34
C THR A 10 12.13 -3.18 2.59
N LEU A 11 11.48 -3.61 1.51
CA LEU A 11 10.48 -4.69 1.47
C LEU A 11 10.80 -5.62 0.31
N VAL A 12 10.61 -6.92 0.51
CA VAL A 12 10.62 -7.87 -0.60
C VAL A 12 9.25 -7.81 -1.26
N LEU A 13 9.19 -7.58 -2.57
CA LEU A 13 7.92 -7.49 -3.30
C LEU A 13 7.54 -8.84 -3.91
N PRO A 14 6.23 -9.17 -3.99
CA PRO A 14 5.80 -10.29 -4.80
C PRO A 14 6.17 -10.05 -6.27
N PRO A 15 6.50 -11.09 -7.05
CA PRO A 15 6.75 -10.91 -8.47
C PRO A 15 5.54 -10.30 -9.18
N GLY A 16 5.77 -9.32 -10.05
CA GLY A 16 4.74 -8.55 -10.74
C GLY A 16 4.28 -7.29 -10.00
N TRP A 17 4.87 -6.96 -8.85
CA TRP A 17 4.65 -5.69 -8.16
C TRP A 17 5.78 -4.70 -8.44
N VAL A 18 5.43 -3.42 -8.53
CA VAL A 18 6.42 -2.34 -8.72
C VAL A 18 6.26 -1.26 -7.67
N ARG A 19 7.38 -0.62 -7.35
CA ARG A 19 7.48 0.56 -6.50
C ARG A 19 7.46 1.84 -7.34
N VAL A 20 6.58 2.76 -7.00
CA VAL A 20 6.47 4.12 -7.53
C VAL A 20 6.89 5.09 -6.43
N PRO A 21 8.08 5.72 -6.51
CA PRO A 21 8.47 6.75 -5.55
C PRO A 21 7.58 7.99 -5.71
N LEU A 22 7.11 8.55 -4.59
CA LEU A 22 6.13 9.66 -4.57
C LEU A 22 6.78 11.03 -4.32
N ARG A 23 8.00 11.06 -3.77
CA ARG A 23 8.75 12.31 -3.53
C ARG A 23 9.43 12.81 -4.81
N GLU A 24 10.15 11.93 -5.49
CA GLU A 24 10.91 12.24 -6.71
C GLU A 24 10.80 11.11 -7.74
N GLY A 25 10.68 11.47 -9.03
CA GLY A 25 10.68 10.48 -10.13
C GLY A 25 9.36 9.74 -10.35
N THR A 26 8.24 10.22 -9.79
CA THR A 26 6.92 9.59 -9.88
C THR A 26 6.46 9.38 -11.32
N ASP A 27 6.41 10.44 -12.13
CA ASP A 27 5.92 10.38 -13.52
C ASP A 27 6.71 9.37 -14.35
N LYS A 28 8.05 9.42 -14.22
CA LYS A 28 8.95 8.46 -14.89
C LYS A 28 8.67 7.02 -14.46
N ALA A 29 8.49 6.78 -13.16
CA ALA A 29 8.21 5.44 -12.64
C ALA A 29 6.84 4.92 -13.09
N LEU A 30 5.82 5.79 -13.14
CA LEU A 30 4.50 5.45 -13.64
C LEU A 30 4.57 5.02 -15.11
N ASP A 31 5.22 5.81 -15.98
CA ASP A 31 5.33 5.47 -17.39
C ASP A 31 6.19 4.22 -17.65
N GLU A 32 7.38 4.14 -17.04
CA GLU A 32 8.34 3.08 -17.34
C GLU A 32 8.01 1.74 -16.67
N LYS A 33 7.47 1.75 -15.44
CA LYS A 33 7.26 0.54 -14.64
C LYS A 33 5.80 0.12 -14.57
N VAL A 34 4.87 1.08 -14.53
CA VAL A 34 3.45 0.78 -14.33
C VAL A 34 2.75 0.62 -15.68
N PHE A 35 2.68 1.67 -16.49
CA PHE A 35 1.90 1.65 -17.72
C PHE A 35 2.52 0.80 -18.83
N ARG A 36 3.85 0.68 -18.85
CA ARG A 36 4.53 -0.27 -19.74
C ARG A 36 4.26 -1.73 -19.36
N GLY A 37 4.19 -2.03 -18.06
CA GLY A 37 3.91 -3.37 -17.53
C GLY A 37 2.46 -3.80 -17.74
N MET A 38 1.50 -2.88 -17.56
CA MET A 38 0.07 -3.12 -17.77
C MET A 38 -0.37 -3.14 -19.25
N GLY A 39 0.58 -3.32 -20.18
CA GLY A 39 0.31 -3.30 -21.62
C GLY A 39 -0.59 -4.44 -22.13
N VAL A 40 -0.93 -5.42 -21.28
CA VAL A 40 -1.82 -6.52 -21.64
C VAL A 40 -3.27 -6.13 -21.32
N VAL A 41 -4.05 -5.88 -22.37
CA VAL A 41 -5.50 -5.78 -22.24
C VAL A 41 -6.03 -7.19 -21.89
N PRO A 42 -6.78 -7.38 -20.79
CA PRO A 42 -7.29 -8.70 -20.41
C PRO A 42 -8.09 -9.36 -21.54
N GLU A 43 -8.01 -10.69 -21.63
CA GLU A 43 -8.86 -11.46 -22.56
C GLU A 43 -10.33 -11.19 -22.25
N GLY A 44 -11.10 -10.75 -23.25
CA GLY A 44 -12.52 -10.39 -23.11
C GLY A 44 -12.82 -8.89 -23.19
N VAL A 45 -11.83 -8.00 -23.10
CA VAL A 45 -12.04 -6.58 -23.41
C VAL A 45 -12.02 -6.39 -24.93
N PRO A 46 -13.11 -5.87 -25.55
CA PRO A 46 -13.14 -5.59 -26.97
C PRO A 46 -11.98 -4.69 -27.41
N ARG A 47 -11.34 -5.00 -28.56
CA ARG A 47 -10.16 -4.26 -29.05
C ARG A 47 -10.40 -2.75 -29.21
N ASP A 48 -11.64 -2.36 -29.50
CA ASP A 48 -12.14 -0.98 -29.60
C ASP A 48 -12.31 -0.28 -28.23
N ARG A 49 -12.46 -1.05 -27.14
CA ARG A 49 -12.56 -0.53 -25.76
C ARG A 49 -11.24 -0.56 -24.98
N GLY A 50 -10.22 -1.25 -25.50
CA GLY A 50 -8.91 -1.36 -24.85
C GLY A 50 -8.23 -0.01 -24.58
N MET A 51 -8.40 0.98 -25.46
CA MET A 51 -7.86 2.33 -25.26
C MET A 51 -8.54 3.08 -24.10
N ALA A 52 -9.86 2.98 -24.00
CA ALA A 52 -10.62 3.60 -22.91
C ALA A 52 -10.26 2.97 -21.55
N PHE A 53 -10.18 1.63 -21.51
CA PHE A 53 -9.75 0.90 -20.32
C PHE A 53 -8.34 1.33 -19.86
N ARG A 54 -7.38 1.42 -20.77
CA ARG A 54 -6.02 1.89 -20.45
C ARG A 54 -6.01 3.32 -19.91
N ALA A 55 -6.81 4.21 -20.49
CA ALA A 55 -6.92 5.59 -20.03
C ALA A 55 -7.53 5.68 -18.62
N GLU A 56 -8.53 4.84 -18.32
CA GLU A 56 -9.15 4.75 -17.01
C GLU A 56 -8.19 4.22 -15.94
N VAL A 57 -7.51 3.10 -16.22
CA VAL A 57 -6.47 2.56 -15.33
C VAL A 57 -5.38 3.59 -15.08
N ARG A 58 -4.92 4.28 -16.14
CA ARG A 58 -3.94 5.36 -16.02
C ARG A 58 -4.42 6.46 -15.08
N ARG A 59 -5.61 7.00 -15.34
CA ARG A 59 -6.22 8.05 -14.51
C ARG A 59 -6.31 7.63 -13.04
N ARG A 60 -6.71 6.38 -12.78
CA ARG A 60 -6.86 5.84 -11.42
C ARG A 60 -5.51 5.73 -10.69
N VAL A 61 -4.49 5.15 -11.33
CA VAL A 61 -3.16 5.03 -10.73
C VAL A 61 -2.52 6.41 -10.49
N GLU A 62 -2.66 7.33 -11.44
CA GLU A 62 -2.20 8.71 -11.26
C GLU A 62 -2.95 9.43 -10.13
N GLY A 63 -4.25 9.16 -9.96
CA GLY A 63 -5.06 9.64 -8.83
C GLY A 63 -4.51 9.17 -7.49
N MET A 64 -4.36 7.86 -7.32
CA MET A 64 -3.80 7.25 -6.11
C MET A 64 -2.41 7.82 -5.78
N ALA A 65 -1.55 8.01 -6.78
CA ALA A 65 -0.22 8.59 -6.56
C ALA A 65 -0.29 10.05 -6.07
N ARG A 66 -1.22 10.86 -6.61
CA ARG A 66 -1.43 12.25 -6.17
C ARG A 66 -1.97 12.31 -4.74
N GLU A 67 -2.98 11.51 -4.42
CA GLU A 67 -3.58 11.44 -3.07
C GLU A 67 -2.55 10.97 -2.05
N ALA A 68 -1.84 9.88 -2.34
CA ALA A 68 -0.78 9.36 -1.48
C ALA A 68 0.30 10.43 -1.23
N ARG A 69 0.72 11.16 -2.27
CA ARG A 69 1.70 12.24 -2.13
C ARG A 69 1.18 13.38 -1.25
N ALA A 70 -0.08 13.78 -1.40
CA ALA A 70 -0.70 14.81 -0.57
C ALA A 70 -0.74 14.39 0.92
N GLY A 71 -0.90 13.09 1.19
CA GLY A 71 -0.88 12.50 2.53
C GLY A 71 0.51 12.20 3.12
N GLY A 72 1.60 12.70 2.54
CA GLY A 72 2.97 12.41 3.04
C GLY A 72 3.56 11.07 2.56
N GLY A 73 2.99 10.50 1.51
CA GLY A 73 3.43 9.27 0.87
C GLY A 73 4.90 9.33 0.43
N LEU A 74 5.64 8.29 0.79
CA LEU A 74 6.99 8.01 0.32
C LEU A 74 6.94 7.21 -0.98
N ASP A 75 6.13 6.15 -0.98
CA ASP A 75 6.08 5.16 -2.06
C ASP A 75 4.67 4.58 -2.22
N LEU A 76 4.28 4.35 -3.47
CA LEU A 76 3.10 3.58 -3.85
C LEU A 76 3.53 2.26 -4.49
N TYR A 77 2.86 1.17 -4.12
CA TYR A 77 3.12 -0.16 -4.64
C TYR A 77 1.87 -0.70 -5.32
N VAL A 78 2.04 -1.12 -6.57
CA VAL A 78 0.94 -1.63 -7.40
C VAL A 78 1.35 -2.90 -8.15
N PRO A 79 0.43 -3.87 -8.32
CA PRO A 79 0.61 -4.99 -9.22
C PRO A 79 0.47 -4.52 -10.68
N VAL A 80 1.40 -4.93 -11.54
CA VAL A 80 1.43 -4.58 -12.98
C VAL A 80 1.34 -5.79 -13.90
N GLU A 81 1.43 -7.00 -13.33
CA GLU A 81 1.28 -8.25 -14.06
C GLU A 81 0.04 -9.01 -13.61
N ALA A 82 -0.72 -9.53 -14.57
CA ALA A 82 -1.84 -10.42 -14.29
C ALA A 82 -1.31 -11.77 -13.78
N ARG A 83 -1.95 -12.32 -12.76
CA ARG A 83 -1.70 -13.67 -12.27
C ARG A 83 -2.93 -14.54 -12.47
N GLY A 84 -2.75 -15.72 -13.05
CA GLY A 84 -3.87 -16.63 -13.31
C GLY A 84 -4.96 -16.03 -14.22
N GLY A 85 -4.60 -15.09 -15.09
CA GLY A 85 -5.53 -14.45 -16.04
C GLY A 85 -6.23 -13.18 -15.51
N ALA A 86 -6.04 -12.79 -14.25
CA ALA A 86 -6.64 -11.59 -13.67
C ALA A 86 -5.60 -10.65 -13.03
N MET A 87 -5.89 -9.35 -13.08
CA MET A 87 -5.14 -8.36 -12.30
C MET A 87 -5.57 -8.45 -10.84
N VAL A 88 -4.60 -8.39 -9.92
CA VAL A 88 -4.91 -8.28 -8.50
C VAL A 88 -5.35 -6.85 -8.22
N ALA A 89 -6.59 -6.66 -7.76
CA ALA A 89 -7.14 -5.35 -7.45
C ALA A 89 -6.71 -4.89 -6.03
N ALA A 90 -5.41 -4.71 -5.84
CA ALA A 90 -4.81 -4.31 -4.58
C ALA A 90 -3.67 -3.30 -4.77
N SER A 91 -3.38 -2.53 -3.73
CA SER A 91 -2.22 -1.64 -3.68
C SER A 91 -1.82 -1.39 -2.23
N PHE A 92 -0.62 -0.85 -2.00
CA PHE A 92 -0.30 -0.27 -0.70
C PHE A 92 0.56 0.97 -0.82
N VAL A 93 0.42 1.88 0.15
CA VAL A 93 1.17 3.13 0.27
C VAL A 93 2.01 3.06 1.53
N VAL A 94 3.24 3.52 1.44
CA VAL A 94 4.07 3.83 2.60
C VAL A 94 4.12 5.34 2.74
N ALA A 95 3.72 5.87 3.89
CA ALA A 95 3.75 7.30 4.18
C ALA A 95 4.49 7.59 5.48
N GLU A 96 5.03 8.80 5.57
CA GLU A 96 5.66 9.32 6.78
C GLU A 96 4.76 10.40 7.36
N VAL A 97 4.39 10.24 8.62
CA VAL A 97 3.57 11.22 9.34
C VAL A 97 4.34 11.74 10.56
N ALA A 98 4.26 13.06 10.77
CA ALA A 98 4.76 13.65 11.99
C ALA A 98 3.94 13.13 13.17
N GLY A 99 4.58 12.90 14.31
CA GLY A 99 3.86 12.59 15.53
C GLY A 99 4.64 13.00 16.75
N GLU A 100 3.88 13.41 17.76
CA GLU A 100 4.40 13.88 19.04
C GLU A 100 4.01 12.88 20.14
N GLY A 101 4.81 12.85 21.19
CA GLY A 101 4.58 11.98 22.36
C GLY A 101 5.44 10.73 22.39
N ALA A 102 5.44 10.06 23.53
CA ALA A 102 6.17 8.81 23.74
C ALA A 102 5.54 7.69 22.88
N PRO A 103 6.34 6.95 22.08
CA PRO A 103 5.81 5.94 21.16
C PRO A 103 4.87 4.92 21.83
N GLU A 104 5.19 4.48 23.05
CA GLU A 104 4.41 3.49 23.79
C GLU A 104 2.99 4.00 24.10
N ALA A 105 2.86 5.28 24.49
CA ALA A 105 1.58 5.89 24.80
C ALA A 105 0.71 6.06 23.53
N VAL A 106 1.33 6.50 22.43
CA VAL A 106 0.65 6.66 21.15
C VAL A 106 0.16 5.31 20.61
N LEU A 107 1.00 4.28 20.64
CA LEU A 107 0.64 2.93 20.19
C LEU A 107 -0.46 2.32 21.05
N ALA A 108 -0.40 2.47 22.37
CA ALA A 108 -1.45 1.98 23.26
C ALA A 108 -2.80 2.69 23.02
N GLY A 109 -2.78 4.00 22.78
CA GLY A 109 -3.96 4.77 22.38
C GLY A 109 -4.53 4.27 21.05
N LEU A 110 -3.68 4.21 20.02
CA LEU A 110 -4.06 3.77 18.68
C LEU A 110 -4.66 2.36 18.69
N ALA A 111 -4.02 1.40 19.37
CA ALA A 111 -4.53 0.03 19.50
C ALA A 111 -5.94 -0.01 20.11
N ARG A 112 -6.19 0.80 21.15
CA ARG A 112 -7.49 0.85 21.82
C ARG A 112 -8.56 1.52 20.98
N GLU A 113 -8.26 2.66 20.37
CA GLU A 113 -9.21 3.46 19.59
C GLU A 113 -9.62 2.75 18.30
N THR A 114 -8.69 2.04 17.69
CA THR A 114 -8.90 1.40 16.38
C THR A 114 -9.23 -0.08 16.46
N ALA A 115 -9.25 -0.65 17.67
CA ALA A 115 -9.23 -2.10 17.91
C ALA A 115 -8.06 -2.79 17.18
N GLY A 116 -6.91 -2.11 17.11
CA GLY A 116 -5.69 -2.60 16.48
C GLY A 116 -4.91 -3.58 17.36
N GLU A 117 -4.14 -4.43 16.70
CA GLU A 117 -3.26 -5.43 17.31
C GLU A 117 -1.84 -4.89 17.44
N VAL A 118 -1.23 -5.04 18.61
CA VAL A 118 0.20 -4.74 18.79
C VAL A 118 1.03 -5.83 18.10
N ARG A 119 1.97 -5.43 17.25
CA ARG A 119 2.85 -6.33 16.48
C ARG A 119 4.28 -5.81 16.50
N GLU A 120 5.24 -6.72 16.52
CA GLU A 120 6.65 -6.36 16.28
C GLU A 120 6.96 -6.47 14.79
N VAL A 121 7.56 -5.43 14.21
CA VAL A 121 8.02 -5.37 12.82
C VAL A 121 9.42 -4.79 12.80
N ALA A 122 10.38 -5.53 12.23
CA ALA A 122 11.79 -5.13 12.14
C ALA A 122 12.43 -4.68 13.48
N GLY A 123 12.08 -5.34 14.59
CA GLY A 123 12.58 -4.99 15.92
C GLY A 123 11.93 -3.74 16.53
N THR A 124 10.82 -3.27 15.96
CA THR A 124 10.05 -2.14 16.45
C THR A 124 8.62 -2.58 16.75
N VAL A 125 8.10 -2.21 17.92
CA VAL A 125 6.69 -2.44 18.26
C VAL A 125 5.84 -1.40 17.53
N GLY A 126 4.78 -1.87 16.85
CA GLY A 126 3.81 -1.06 16.15
C GLY A 126 2.38 -1.59 16.33
N VAL A 127 1.43 -0.96 15.65
CA VAL A 127 0.02 -1.40 15.63
C VAL A 127 -0.35 -1.80 14.22
N ARG A 128 -0.98 -2.98 14.10
CA ARG A 128 -1.66 -3.48 12.89
C ARG A 128 -3.16 -3.31 13.08
N ARG A 129 -3.85 -2.67 12.14
CA ARG A 129 -5.31 -2.54 12.13
C ARG A 129 -5.86 -3.08 10.83
N GLU A 130 -6.89 -3.92 10.91
CA GLU A 130 -7.64 -4.40 9.75
C GLU A 130 -9.09 -3.93 9.84
N TYR A 131 -9.64 -3.44 8.73
CA TYR A 131 -11.02 -2.95 8.66
C TYR A 131 -11.57 -2.99 7.24
N VAL A 132 -12.88 -2.79 7.12
CA VAL A 132 -13.56 -2.63 5.83
C VAL A 132 -13.91 -1.14 5.68
N ALA A 133 -13.38 -0.51 4.64
CA ALA A 133 -13.67 0.86 4.26
C ALA A 133 -14.93 0.90 3.36
N PRO A 134 -15.80 1.91 3.52
CA PRO A 134 -16.94 2.11 2.63
C PRO A 134 -16.48 2.48 1.22
N PRO A 135 -17.37 2.36 0.21
CA PRO A 135 -17.12 2.92 -1.11
C PRO A 135 -16.81 4.42 -1.05
N GLU A 136 -15.89 4.86 -1.89
CA GLU A 136 -15.51 6.27 -2.08
C GLU A 136 -15.61 6.59 -3.59
N PRO A 137 -16.82 6.88 -4.10
CA PRO A 137 -17.05 7.04 -5.53
C PRO A 137 -16.27 8.21 -6.14
N ASP A 138 -16.03 9.27 -5.36
CA ASP A 138 -15.23 10.43 -5.77
C ASP A 138 -13.75 10.05 -6.00
N GLU A 139 -13.27 9.03 -5.30
CA GLU A 139 -11.95 8.42 -5.48
C GLU A 139 -11.99 7.20 -6.40
N GLY A 140 -13.14 6.93 -7.05
CA GLY A 140 -13.37 5.80 -7.97
C GLY A 140 -13.40 4.42 -7.31
N ILE A 141 -13.59 4.36 -5.99
CA ILE A 141 -13.82 3.12 -5.24
C ILE A 141 -15.33 2.88 -5.18
N GLU A 142 -15.86 2.06 -6.10
CA GLU A 142 -17.31 1.83 -6.21
C GLU A 142 -17.86 0.80 -5.23
N THR A 143 -16.99 0.05 -4.56
CA THR A 143 -17.35 -1.04 -3.63
C THR A 143 -16.58 -0.94 -2.32
N TYR A 144 -17.00 -1.71 -1.33
CA TYR A 144 -16.27 -1.82 -0.06
C TYR A 144 -14.86 -2.38 -0.31
N ALA A 145 -13.86 -1.75 0.29
CA ALA A 145 -12.48 -2.20 0.24
C ALA A 145 -12.07 -2.75 1.61
N ARG A 146 -11.21 -3.77 1.62
CA ARG A 146 -10.54 -4.21 2.85
C ARG A 146 -9.19 -3.51 2.97
N HIS A 147 -8.94 -2.98 4.16
CA HIS A 147 -7.75 -2.21 4.48
C HIS A 147 -6.94 -2.89 5.59
N VAL A 148 -5.62 -2.78 5.49
CA VAL A 148 -4.70 -3.11 6.58
C VAL A 148 -3.70 -1.99 6.75
N ASP A 149 -3.66 -1.41 7.95
CA ASP A 149 -2.73 -0.36 8.32
C ASP A 149 -1.69 -0.92 9.28
N TYR A 150 -0.41 -0.68 9.00
CA TYR A 150 0.67 -0.81 9.99
C TYR A 150 1.16 0.58 10.35
N THR A 151 1.18 0.90 11.65
CA THR A 151 1.77 2.13 12.18
C THR A 151 2.99 1.78 13.01
N LEU A 152 4.17 2.20 12.55
CA LEU A 152 5.46 1.92 13.16
C LEU A 152 6.14 3.22 13.58
N PRO A 153 6.64 3.35 14.81
CA PRO A 153 7.52 4.48 15.14
C PRO A 153 8.82 4.31 14.37
N VAL A 154 9.35 5.40 13.80
CA VAL A 154 10.68 5.35 13.19
C VAL A 154 11.72 5.38 14.31
N PRO A 155 12.64 4.40 14.40
CA PRO A 155 13.68 4.40 15.42
C PRO A 155 14.46 5.71 15.47
N ASP A 156 14.70 6.20 16.68
CA ASP A 156 15.48 7.41 16.98
C ASP A 156 14.94 8.69 16.32
N ALA A 157 13.64 8.75 15.98
CA ALA A 157 13.01 9.92 15.38
C ALA A 157 11.58 10.17 15.89
N SER A 158 11.18 11.44 15.98
CA SER A 158 9.80 11.84 16.30
C SER A 158 8.90 11.81 15.06
N ARG A 159 8.85 10.66 14.39
CA ARG A 159 8.06 10.44 13.17
C ARG A 159 7.56 9.01 13.13
N TRP A 160 6.48 8.81 12.41
CA TRP A 160 5.83 7.52 12.24
C TRP A 160 5.84 7.13 10.78
N LEU A 161 5.96 5.84 10.53
CA LEU A 161 5.75 5.25 9.23
C LEU A 161 4.40 4.54 9.24
N THR A 162 3.52 4.89 8.31
CA THR A 162 2.30 4.15 8.04
C THR A 162 2.46 3.34 6.76
N VAL A 163 2.02 2.08 6.79
CA VAL A 163 1.89 1.24 5.59
C VAL A 163 0.44 0.83 5.47
N THR A 164 -0.26 1.40 4.50
CA THR A 164 -1.70 1.18 4.29
C THR A 164 -1.90 0.37 3.02
N PHE A 165 -2.41 -0.84 3.19
CA PHE A 165 -2.85 -1.73 2.11
C PHE A 165 -4.35 -1.57 1.88
N SER A 166 -4.75 -1.61 0.62
CA SER A 166 -6.16 -1.61 0.21
C SER A 166 -6.38 -2.64 -0.90
N THR A 167 -7.48 -3.37 -0.80
CA THR A 167 -7.93 -4.31 -1.82
C THR A 167 -9.45 -4.36 -1.91
N VAL A 168 -9.98 -4.41 -3.13
CA VAL A 168 -11.39 -4.75 -3.37
C VAL A 168 -11.58 -6.24 -3.65
N GLY A 169 -10.49 -7.00 -3.76
CA GLY A 169 -10.49 -8.44 -4.00
C GLY A 169 -11.32 -8.85 -5.21
N ASP A 170 -12.28 -9.73 -4.99
CA ASP A 170 -13.28 -10.20 -5.97
C ASP A 170 -14.62 -9.45 -5.86
N GLY A 171 -14.65 -8.31 -5.16
CA GLY A 171 -15.83 -7.48 -4.94
C GLY A 171 -16.54 -7.74 -3.60
N ASP A 172 -16.17 -8.80 -2.88
CA ASP A 172 -16.65 -9.09 -1.53
C ASP A 172 -15.50 -8.95 -0.51
N PRO A 173 -15.54 -7.95 0.39
CA PRO A 173 -14.51 -7.76 1.40
C PRO A 173 -14.44 -8.92 2.41
N GLY A 174 -15.47 -9.77 2.50
CA GLY A 174 -15.53 -10.94 3.36
C GLY A 174 -15.02 -12.24 2.72
N SER A 175 -14.74 -12.24 1.42
CA SER A 175 -14.38 -13.46 0.68
C SER A 175 -13.02 -14.02 1.08
N GLU A 176 -12.85 -15.33 0.88
CA GLU A 176 -11.58 -16.01 1.12
C GLU A 176 -10.47 -15.44 0.23
N PHE A 177 -10.77 -15.09 -1.02
CA PHE A 177 -9.78 -14.47 -1.91
C PHE A 177 -9.29 -13.12 -1.36
N THR A 178 -10.21 -12.27 -0.90
CA THR A 178 -9.85 -10.98 -0.28
C THR A 178 -8.99 -11.18 0.98
N ARG A 179 -9.32 -12.18 1.81
CA ARG A 179 -8.54 -12.50 3.01
C ARG A 179 -7.14 -13.01 2.68
N VAL A 180 -6.98 -13.84 1.66
CA VAL A 180 -5.67 -14.30 1.18
C VAL A 180 -4.79 -13.13 0.71
N LEU A 181 -5.37 -12.09 0.10
CA LEU A 181 -4.63 -10.89 -0.26
C LEU A 181 -4.14 -10.10 0.97
N VAL A 182 -4.92 -10.10 2.06
CA VAL A 182 -4.48 -9.56 3.35
C VAL A 182 -3.34 -10.38 3.94
N GLU A 183 -3.45 -11.71 3.94
CA GLU A 183 -2.37 -12.59 4.42
C GLU A 183 -1.08 -12.41 3.61
N LEU A 184 -1.19 -12.23 2.29
CA LEU A 184 -0.05 -11.88 1.44
C LEU A 184 0.58 -10.57 1.90
N PHE A 185 -0.21 -9.53 2.17
CA PHE A 185 0.31 -8.26 2.64
C PHE A 185 1.00 -8.37 4.02
N ASP A 186 0.40 -9.11 4.96
CA ASP A 186 1.03 -9.38 6.25
C ASP A 186 2.37 -10.12 6.09
N ALA A 187 2.43 -11.09 5.16
CA ALA A 187 3.66 -11.79 4.82
C ALA A 187 4.72 -10.82 4.27
N LEU A 188 4.35 -9.84 3.45
CA LEU A 188 5.27 -8.79 2.98
C LEU A 188 5.82 -7.98 4.15
N MET A 189 4.97 -7.62 5.11
CA MET A 189 5.38 -6.86 6.28
C MET A 189 6.38 -7.63 7.17
N THR A 190 6.39 -8.97 7.15
CA THR A 190 7.45 -9.75 7.82
C THR A 190 8.84 -9.55 7.21
N THR A 191 8.91 -9.11 5.95
CA THR A 191 10.16 -8.84 5.22
C THR A 191 10.64 -7.41 5.37
N PHE A 192 9.84 -6.53 5.99
CA PHE A 192 10.17 -5.13 6.22
C PHE A 192 11.47 -5.01 7.01
N ARG A 193 12.39 -4.16 6.57
CA ARG A 193 13.61 -3.82 7.31
C ARG A 193 13.87 -2.32 7.24
N TRP A 194 14.31 -1.74 8.35
CA TRP A 194 14.86 -0.39 8.36
C TRP A 194 16.19 -0.34 7.60
N SER A 195 16.38 0.70 6.79
CA SER A 195 17.66 1.02 6.15
C SER A 195 18.41 2.04 7.00
N LEU A 196 19.68 1.76 7.26
CA LEU A 196 20.56 2.63 8.06
C LEU A 196 21.57 3.36 7.16
N ALA A 197 21.97 4.56 7.59
CA ALA A 197 23.13 5.27 7.04
C ALA A 197 24.45 4.77 7.63
#